data_AF-A0A7S2VGT9-F1
#
_entry.id   AF-A0A7S2VGT9-F1
#
_cell.length_a   1.000
_cell.length_b   1.000
_cell.length_c   1.000
_cell.angle_alpha   90.00
_cell.angle_beta   90.00
_cell.angle_gamma   90.00
#
_symmetry.space_group_name_H-M   'P 1'
#
loop_
_entity.id
_entity.type
_entity.pdbx_description
1 polymer ?
#
loop_
_entity_poly.entity_id
_entity_poly.type
_entity_poly.pdbx_seq_one_letter_code
_entity_poly.pdbx_strand_id
1 'polypeptide(L)'
;NIFKRLQVGFRVHAYLSASSSAPERCILHLDESRTNLCISEVDERGEKKNPGYNRSIMIPMDNVFKLEFGRAGPNGKMLHPMTSFSLAIESGDGLTYFDFEATTPTERELVVSSLMILLEALYSRSDIRQD
;
A
#
# COMPACT_ATOMS: atom_id res chain seq x y z
N ASN A 1 -7.25 -16.77 6.42
CA ASN A 1 -8.10 -15.55 6.41
C ASN A 1 -7.23 -14.38 6.00
N ILE A 2 -7.47 -13.83 4.81
CA ILE A 2 -6.61 -12.83 4.16
C ILE A 2 -6.68 -11.44 4.83
N PHE A 3 -7.85 -11.07 5.34
CA PHE A 3 -8.04 -9.83 6.10
C PHE A 3 -7.21 -9.80 7.37
N LYS A 4 -7.11 -10.94 8.09
CA LYS A 4 -6.24 -11.04 9.26
C LYS A 4 -4.77 -10.83 8.91
N ARG A 5 -4.32 -11.24 7.71
CA ARG A 5 -2.94 -11.01 7.25
C ARG A 5 -2.68 -9.55 6.95
N LEU A 6 -3.61 -8.86 6.27
CA LEU A 6 -3.53 -7.42 6.07
C LEU A 6 -3.55 -6.64 7.38
N GLN A 7 -4.30 -7.09 8.40
CA GLN A 7 -4.30 -6.46 9.72
C GLN A 7 -2.97 -6.67 10.49
N VAL A 8 -2.32 -7.83 10.32
CA VAL A 8 -0.96 -8.06 10.84
C VAL A 8 0.05 -7.19 10.10
N GLY A 9 -0.15 -7.01 8.79
CA GLY A 9 0.64 -6.15 7.94
C GLY A 9 1.72 -6.89 7.16
N PHE A 10 2.16 -6.25 6.08
CA PHE A 10 3.19 -6.73 5.19
C PHE A 10 4.35 -5.76 5.19
N ARG A 11 5.57 -6.31 5.31
CA ARG A 11 6.79 -5.52 5.19
C ARG A 11 7.01 -5.18 3.72
N VAL A 12 7.21 -3.90 3.44
CA VAL A 12 7.44 -3.37 2.10
C VAL A 12 8.45 -2.23 2.18
N HIS A 13 9.10 -1.94 1.06
CA HIS A 13 9.87 -0.72 0.85
C HIS A 13 8.96 0.28 0.13
N ALA A 14 8.64 1.41 0.77
CA ALA A 14 7.76 2.43 0.21
C ALA A 14 8.55 3.64 -0.28
N TYR A 15 8.21 4.17 -1.44
CA TYR A 15 8.83 5.36 -2.00
C TYR A 15 7.96 6.60 -1.69
N LEU A 16 8.05 7.11 -0.47
CA LEU A 16 7.13 8.14 0.06
C LEU A 16 7.50 9.59 -0.29
N SER A 17 8.74 9.84 -0.70
CA SER A 17 9.20 11.18 -1.06
C SER A 17 9.64 11.23 -2.52
N ALA A 18 9.07 12.17 -3.28
CA ALA A 18 9.47 12.44 -4.66
C ALA A 18 10.94 12.90 -4.77
N SER A 19 11.54 13.42 -3.69
CA SER A 19 12.94 13.85 -3.68
C SER A 19 13.92 12.78 -3.16
N SER A 20 13.42 11.69 -2.57
CA SER A 20 14.26 10.62 -2.06
C SER A 20 14.43 9.51 -3.10
N SER A 21 15.68 9.20 -3.43
CA SER A 21 16.01 8.03 -4.26
C SER A 21 15.97 6.71 -3.47
N ALA A 22 15.97 6.79 -2.14
CA ALA A 22 15.96 5.66 -1.22
C ALA A 22 14.53 5.38 -0.71
N PRO A 23 14.04 4.14 -0.82
CA PRO A 23 12.78 3.77 -0.21
C PRO A 23 12.91 3.65 1.31
N GLU A 24 11.79 3.85 2.00
CA GLU A 24 11.66 3.68 3.43
C GLU A 24 11.12 2.28 3.75
N ARG A 25 11.62 1.66 4.82
CA ARG A 25 11.07 0.39 5.29
C ARG A 25 9.75 0.67 5.99
N CYS A 26 8.69 0.01 5.54
CA CYS A 26 7.34 0.22 6.04
C CYS A 26 6.61 -1.09 6.30
N ILE A 27 5.57 -1.00 7.12
CA ILE A 27 4.52 -2.01 7.22
C ILE A 27 3.26 -1.45 6.57
N LEU A 28 2.79 -2.13 5.54
CA LEU A 28 1.50 -1.92 4.90
C LEU A 28 0.46 -2.78 5.61
N HIS A 29 -0.52 -2.17 6.26
CA HIS A 29 -1.52 -2.90 7.02
C HIS A 29 -2.89 -2.23 6.97
N LEU A 30 -3.93 -3.01 7.23
CA LEU A 30 -5.30 -2.52 7.34
C LEU A 30 -5.58 -2.14 8.80
N ASP A 31 -6.25 -1.02 9.02
CA ASP A 31 -6.67 -0.63 10.36
C ASP A 31 -7.72 -1.59 10.95
N GLU A 32 -8.01 -1.43 12.25
CA GLU A 32 -8.97 -2.29 12.94
C GLU A 32 -10.37 -2.18 12.35
N SER A 33 -10.74 -0.99 11.89
CA SER A 33 -12.04 -0.68 11.28
C SER A 33 -12.19 -1.24 9.86
N ARG A 34 -11.07 -1.61 9.21
CA ARG A 34 -10.99 -2.09 7.83
C ARG A 34 -11.39 -1.07 6.79
N THR A 35 -11.26 0.20 7.12
CA THR A 35 -11.60 1.32 6.22
C THR A 35 -10.36 2.03 5.71
N ASN A 36 -9.21 1.88 6.37
CA ASN A 36 -7.98 2.57 6.01
C ASN A 36 -6.81 1.61 5.81
N LEU A 37 -6.11 1.78 4.71
CA LEU A 37 -4.79 1.20 4.50
C LEU A 37 -3.73 2.12 5.10
N CYS A 38 -2.97 1.60 6.04
CA CYS A 38 -1.95 2.31 6.78
C CYS A 38 -0.56 1.91 6.29
N ILE A 39 0.27 2.91 6.00
CA ILE A 39 1.70 2.76 5.71
C ILE A 39 2.45 3.33 6.91
N SER A 40 3.16 2.48 7.65
CA SER A 40 3.93 2.91 8.84
C SER A 40 5.40 2.64 8.65
N GLU A 41 6.24 3.67 8.78
CA GLU A 41 7.69 3.49 8.84
C GLU A 41 8.12 2.59 9.99
N VAL A 42 9.11 1.73 9.72
CA VAL A 42 9.75 0.86 10.70
C VAL A 42 11.26 1.06 10.69
N ASP A 43 11.90 0.67 11.78
CA ASP A 43 13.35 0.63 11.90
C ASP A 43 13.95 -0.62 11.22
N GLU A 44 15.27 -0.81 11.36
CA GLU A 44 15.97 -1.96 10.77
C GLU A 44 15.56 -3.31 11.37
N ARG A 45 14.98 -3.31 12.59
CA ARG A 45 14.46 -4.51 13.25
C ARG A 45 13.02 -4.80 12.84
N GLY A 46 12.39 -3.89 12.08
CA GLY A 46 10.99 -3.97 11.68
C GLY A 46 10.02 -3.55 12.79
N GLU A 47 10.53 -2.87 13.82
CA GLU A 47 9.72 -2.28 14.87
C GLU A 47 9.26 -0.88 14.44
N LYS A 48 8.06 -0.46 14.84
CA LYS A 48 7.59 0.91 14.56
C LYS A 48 8.61 1.88 15.16
N LYS A 49 9.06 2.88 14.38
CA LYS A 49 9.84 3.99 14.93
C LYS A 49 9.02 4.65 16.06
N ASN A 50 9.66 5.38 16.97
CA ASN A 50 9.03 5.88 18.20
C ASN A 50 7.60 6.43 18.01
N PRO A 51 6.65 6.13 18.94
CA PRO A 51 5.23 6.47 18.80
C PRO A 51 4.93 7.98 18.63
N GLY A 52 5.87 8.87 18.95
CA GLY A 52 5.74 10.32 18.76
C GLY A 52 6.22 10.88 17.40
N TYR A 53 6.87 10.06 16.56
CA TYR A 53 7.46 10.49 15.27
C TYR A 53 7.04 9.62 14.07
N ASN A 54 6.13 8.67 14.27
CA ASN A 54 5.66 7.82 13.17
C ASN A 54 4.91 8.63 12.13
N ARG A 55 5.55 8.88 10.99
CA ARG A 55 4.83 9.20 9.77
C ARG A 55 4.04 7.96 9.36
N SER A 56 2.79 7.91 9.81
CA SER A 56 1.82 6.95 9.32
C SER A 56 0.98 7.63 8.26
N ILE A 57 1.08 7.19 7.01
CA ILE A 57 0.17 7.61 5.95
C ILE A 57 -1.06 6.72 6.05
N MET A 58 -2.23 7.33 6.13
CA MET A 58 -3.52 6.62 6.11
C MET A 58 -4.21 6.91 4.80
N ILE A 59 -4.54 5.86 4.07
CA ILE A 59 -5.21 5.91 2.78
C ILE A 59 -6.61 5.31 2.98
N PRO A 60 -7.69 6.10 2.88
CA PRO A 60 -9.03 5.56 2.85
C PRO A 60 -9.16 4.55 1.70
N MET A 61 -9.66 3.35 1.99
CA MET A 61 -9.78 2.30 0.99
C MET A 61 -10.69 2.70 -0.17
N ASP A 62 -11.69 3.54 0.09
CA ASP A 62 -12.61 4.08 -0.93
C ASP A 62 -11.90 4.99 -1.94
N ASN A 63 -10.73 5.52 -1.60
CA ASN A 63 -9.94 6.34 -2.51
C ASN A 63 -8.96 5.50 -3.34
N VAL A 64 -8.80 4.21 -3.05
CA VAL A 64 -7.90 3.33 -3.80
C VAL A 64 -8.56 2.94 -5.12
N PHE A 65 -8.16 3.64 -6.19
CA PHE A 65 -8.76 3.47 -7.51
C PHE A 65 -8.26 2.21 -8.22
N LYS A 66 -6.94 1.96 -8.22
CA LYS A 66 -6.36 0.77 -8.86
C LYS A 66 -5.01 0.38 -8.29
N LEU A 67 -4.67 -0.89 -8.54
CA LEU A 67 -3.33 -1.46 -8.37
C LEU A 67 -2.63 -1.50 -9.73
N GLU A 68 -1.39 -1.02 -9.80
CA GLU A 68 -0.57 -1.07 -11.01
C GLU A 68 0.72 -1.89 -10.80
N PHE A 69 1.22 -2.44 -11.90
CA PHE A 69 2.42 -3.27 -11.93
C PHE A 69 3.38 -2.78 -13.02
N GLY A 70 4.68 -2.84 -12.75
CA GLY A 70 5.70 -2.44 -13.73
C GLY A 70 5.69 -0.96 -14.09
N ARG A 71 5.11 -0.10 -13.24
CA ARG A 71 5.18 1.35 -13.37
C ARG A 71 6.62 1.82 -13.18
N ALA A 72 7.03 2.84 -13.93
CA ALA A 72 8.24 3.58 -13.59
C ALA A 72 8.04 4.20 -12.21
N GLY A 73 8.94 3.91 -11.27
CA GLY A 73 8.94 4.49 -9.94
C GLY A 73 9.22 5.99 -9.96
N PRO A 74 9.37 6.60 -8.77
CA PRO A 74 9.59 8.03 -8.67
C PRO A 74 10.83 8.46 -9.48
N ASN A 75 10.74 9.62 -10.13
CA ASN A 75 11.79 10.21 -10.96
C ASN A 75 12.25 9.34 -12.15
N GLY A 76 11.39 8.46 -12.66
CA GLY A 76 11.73 7.60 -13.80
C GLY A 76 12.64 6.42 -13.43
N LYS A 77 12.86 6.15 -12.14
CA LYS A 77 13.57 4.96 -11.69
C LYS A 77 12.77 3.72 -12.05
N MET A 78 13.34 2.80 -12.83
CA MET A 78 12.70 1.49 -13.03
C MET A 78 12.80 0.67 -11.74
N LEU A 79 11.65 0.38 -11.15
CA LEU A 79 11.54 -0.58 -10.06
C LEU A 79 11.56 -2.01 -10.62
N HIS A 80 11.97 -2.97 -9.80
CA HIS A 80 12.05 -4.36 -10.26
C HIS A 80 10.62 -4.90 -10.50
N PRO A 81 10.28 -5.34 -11.73
CA PRO A 81 8.89 -5.55 -12.14
C PRO A 81 8.18 -6.69 -11.39
N MET A 82 8.94 -7.67 -10.89
CA MET A 82 8.39 -8.82 -10.18
C MET A 82 8.18 -8.58 -8.68
N THR A 83 8.78 -7.55 -8.11
CA THR A 83 8.71 -7.23 -6.67
C THR A 83 8.01 -5.92 -6.39
N SER A 84 7.79 -5.10 -7.42
CA SER A 84 7.12 -3.81 -7.31
C SER A 84 5.63 -3.86 -7.61
N PHE A 85 4.92 -2.91 -7.02
CA PHE A 85 3.52 -2.60 -7.29
C PHE A 85 3.24 -1.16 -6.85
N SER A 86 2.19 -0.56 -7.40
CA SER A 86 1.79 0.81 -7.06
C SER A 86 0.31 0.86 -6.71
N LEU A 87 -0.02 1.68 -5.70
CA LEU A 87 -1.39 2.08 -5.42
C LEU A 87 -1.64 3.41 -6.10
N ALA A 88 -2.64 3.47 -6.97
CA ALA A 88 -3.16 4.72 -7.50
C ALA A 88 -4.36 5.15 -6.65
N ILE A 89 -4.24 6.31 -6.04
CA ILE A 89 -5.24 6.93 -5.18
C ILE A 89 -5.89 8.07 -5.95
N GLU A 90 -7.20 8.00 -6.10
CA GLU A 90 -7.96 9.10 -6.68
C GLU A 90 -8.19 10.18 -5.62
N SER A 91 -7.85 11.40 -5.98
CA SER A 91 -8.12 12.61 -5.22
C SER A 91 -8.72 13.64 -6.16
N GLY A 92 -9.42 14.64 -5.63
CA GLY A 92 -10.09 15.66 -6.46
C GLY A 92 -9.19 16.37 -7.47
N ASP A 93 -7.88 16.42 -7.20
CA ASP A 93 -6.87 17.07 -8.04
C ASP A 93 -6.15 16.11 -9.01
N GLY A 94 -6.55 14.83 -9.04
CA GLY A 94 -6.00 13.80 -9.92
C GLY A 94 -5.55 12.53 -9.19
N LEU A 95 -4.71 11.73 -9.86
CA LEU A 95 -4.18 10.48 -9.34
C LEU A 95 -2.86 10.69 -8.60
N THR A 96 -2.83 10.30 -7.33
CA THR A 96 -1.59 10.18 -6.54
C THR A 96 -1.14 8.73 -6.51
N TYR A 97 0.16 8.50 -6.62
CA TYR A 97 0.72 7.15 -6.63
C TYR A 97 1.59 6.90 -5.41
N PHE A 98 1.39 5.74 -4.78
CA PHE A 98 2.30 5.20 -3.79
C PHE A 98 2.97 3.96 -4.39
N ASP A 99 4.27 4.06 -4.61
CA ASP A 99 5.06 2.96 -5.19
C ASP A 99 5.71 2.14 -4.07
N PHE A 100 5.65 0.81 -4.21
CA PHE A 100 6.16 -0.14 -3.22
C PHE A 100 7.02 -1.21 -3.87
N GLU A 101 7.91 -1.79 -3.07
CA GLU A 101 8.70 -2.97 -3.43
C GLU A 101 8.69 -3.97 -2.26
N ALA A 102 8.21 -5.19 -2.51
CA ALA A 102 8.31 -6.28 -1.55
C ALA A 102 9.72 -6.90 -1.58
N THR A 103 10.07 -7.68 -0.56
CA THR A 103 11.40 -8.34 -0.49
C THR A 103 11.54 -9.45 -1.52
N THR A 104 10.43 -10.11 -1.88
CA THR A 104 10.41 -11.22 -2.85
C THR A 104 9.19 -11.15 -3.76
N PRO A 105 9.23 -11.79 -4.95
CA PRO A 105 8.06 -11.87 -5.84
C PRO A 105 6.85 -12.53 -5.17
N THR A 106 7.08 -13.57 -4.37
CA THR A 106 6.03 -14.26 -3.62
C THR A 106 5.38 -13.34 -2.57
N GLU A 107 6.17 -12.54 -1.86
CA GLU A 107 5.62 -11.54 -0.93
C GLU A 107 4.80 -10.48 -1.66
N ARG A 108 5.29 -9.99 -2.81
CA ARG A 108 4.55 -9.06 -3.67
C ARG A 108 3.21 -9.65 -4.08
N GLU A 109 3.17 -10.90 -4.53
CA GLU A 109 1.93 -11.59 -4.90
C GLU A 109 0.96 -11.73 -3.72
N LEU A 110 1.47 -12.06 -2.53
CA LEU A 110 0.64 -12.16 -1.32
C LEU A 110 0.01 -10.82 -0.95
N VAL A 111 0.78 -9.73 -0.98
CA VAL A 111 0.29 -8.38 -0.70
C VAL A 111 -0.78 -7.98 -1.72
N VAL A 112 -0.43 -8.07 -3.00
CA VAL A 112 -1.30 -7.65 -4.11
C VAL A 112 -2.60 -8.44 -4.12
N SER A 113 -2.54 -9.77 -4.01
CA SER A 113 -3.75 -10.61 -3.98
C SER A 113 -4.63 -10.27 -2.79
N SER A 114 -4.03 -9.94 -1.64
CA SER A 114 -4.78 -9.53 -0.46
C SER A 114 -5.51 -8.22 -0.67
N LEU A 115 -4.83 -7.23 -1.27
CA LEU A 115 -5.41 -5.93 -1.60
C LEU A 115 -6.51 -6.06 -2.65
N MET A 116 -6.33 -6.88 -3.69
CA MET A 116 -7.35 -7.12 -4.72
C MET A 116 -8.63 -7.71 -4.13
N ILE A 117 -8.52 -8.74 -3.27
CA ILE A 117 -9.69 -9.34 -2.60
C ILE A 117 -10.40 -8.31 -1.71
N LEU A 118 -9.64 -7.44 -1.03
CA LEU A 118 -10.22 -6.38 -0.21
C LEU A 118 -10.96 -5.35 -1.05
N LEU A 119 -10.35 -4.88 -2.15
CA LEU A 119 -10.97 -3.92 -3.06
C LEU A 119 -12.25 -4.49 -3.69
N GLU A 120 -12.21 -5.74 -4.18
CA GLU A 120 -13.38 -6.42 -4.73
C GLU A 120 -14.51 -6.51 -3.69
N ALA A 121 -14.20 -6.91 -2.45
CA ALA A 121 -15.19 -7.00 -1.39
C ALA A 121 -15.81 -5.64 -1.00
N LEU A 122 -15.10 -4.53 -1.19
CA LEU A 122 -15.61 -3.19 -0.96
C LEU A 122 -16.49 -2.72 -2.13
N TYR A 123 -16.02 -2.86 -3.37
CA TYR A 123 -16.78 -2.47 -4.56
C TYR A 123 -18.07 -3.26 -4.73
N SER A 124 -18.06 -4.58 -4.48
CA SER A 124 -19.28 -5.41 -4.52
C SER A 124 -20.33 -5.00 -3.48
N ARG A 125 -19.95 -4.29 -2.41
CA ARG A 125 -20.91 -3.77 -1.41
C ARG A 125 -21.48 -2.41 -1.81
N SER A 126 -20.73 -1.62 -2.58
CA SER A 126 -21.14 -0.32 -3.09
C SER A 126 -22.24 -0.44 -4.14
N ASP A 127 -22.20 -1.49 -4.97
CA ASP A 127 -23.23 -1.77 -5.98
C ASP A 127 -24.60 -2.15 -5.37
N ILE A 128 -24.62 -2.62 -4.12
CA ILE A 128 -25.89 -2.99 -3.43
C ILE A 128 -26.63 -1.75 -2.89
N ARG A 129 -26.01 -0.56 -2.91
CA ARG A 129 -26.61 0.68 -2.39
C ARG A 129 -27.23 1.58 -3.47
N GLN A 130 -27.44 1.07 -4.69
CA GLN A 130 -28.05 1.82 -5.79
C GLN A 130 -29.52 1.49 -6.09
N ASP A 131 -30.21 0.70 -5.24
CA ASP A 131 -31.66 0.47 -5.33
C ASP A 131 -32.45 1.08 -4.17
#